data_AF-A0A8J6JEI3-F1
#
_entry.id   AF-A0A8J6JEI3-F1
#
_cell.length_a   1.000
_cell.length_b   1.000
_cell.length_c   1.000
_cell.angle_alpha   90.00
_cell.angle_beta   90.00
_cell.angle_gamma   90.00
#
_symmetry.space_group_name_H-M   'P 1'
#
loop_
_entity.id
_entity.type
_entity.pdbx_description
1 polymer ?
#
loop_
_entity_poly.entity_id
_entity_poly.type
_entity_poly.pdbx_seq_one_letter_code
_entity_poly.pdbx_strand_id
1 'polypeptide(L)'
;MFDLLELEPFLPSNPSPEYKKQLAVVDPSLQTIPDLTSRAFFDGFWEENAKLSSIEPEESFLHGLRMGAQLILALAQPLPKTPRP
;
A
#
# COMPACT_ATOMS: atom_id res chain seq x y z
N MET A 1 14.84 -0.91 10.88
CA MET A 1 14.06 -1.06 9.64
C MET A 1 13.29 -2.36 9.77
N PHE A 2 11.97 -2.33 9.60
CA PHE A 2 11.14 -3.53 9.69
C PHE A 2 11.39 -4.39 8.44
N ASP A 3 11.88 -5.62 8.61
CA ASP A 3 12.17 -6.51 7.48
C ASP A 3 10.86 -7.17 7.02
N LEU A 4 10.45 -6.86 5.79
CA LEU A 4 9.22 -7.41 5.21
C LEU A 4 9.31 -8.93 5.00
N LEU A 5 10.52 -9.51 4.99
CA LEU A 5 10.71 -10.96 4.94
C LEU A 5 10.24 -11.63 6.25
N GLU A 6 10.21 -10.92 7.37
CA GLU A 6 9.65 -11.43 8.63
C GLU A 6 8.12 -11.65 8.56
N LEU A 7 7.46 -11.12 7.53
CA LEU A 7 6.02 -11.32 7.30
C LEU A 7 5.69 -12.58 6.51
N GLU A 8 6.64 -13.18 5.79
CA GLU A 8 6.41 -14.39 4.97
C GLU A 8 5.73 -15.53 5.73
N PRO A 9 6.12 -15.86 6.99
CA PRO A 9 5.51 -16.93 7.75
C PRO A 9 4.02 -16.69 8.09
N PHE A 10 3.58 -15.43 8.06
CA PHE A 10 2.21 -15.05 8.38
C PHE A 10 1.31 -15.00 7.14
N LEU A 11 1.88 -15.11 5.94
CA LEU A 11 1.10 -15.20 4.71
C LEU A 11 0.44 -16.58 4.63
N PRO A 12 -0.88 -16.65 4.37
CA PRO A 12 -1.56 -17.93 4.21
C PRO A 12 -0.95 -18.71 3.04
N SER A 13 -0.40 -19.90 3.32
CA SER A 13 0.23 -20.75 2.31
C SER A 13 -0.72 -21.19 1.20
N ASN A 14 -2.04 -21.12 1.47
CA ASN A 14 -3.09 -21.41 0.49
C ASN A 14 -4.28 -20.46 0.70
N PRO A 15 -4.32 -19.31 0.02
CA PRO A 15 -5.41 -18.34 0.17
C PRO A 15 -6.74 -18.91 -0.35
N SER A 16 -7.86 -18.38 0.15
CA SER A 16 -9.20 -18.84 -0.23
C SER A 16 -9.48 -18.66 -1.73
N PRO A 17 -10.39 -19.46 -2.33
CA PRO A 17 -10.81 -19.28 -3.72
C PRO A 17 -11.33 -17.87 -4.01
N GLU A 18 -12.07 -17.26 -3.07
CA GLU A 18 -12.60 -15.91 -3.17
C GLU A 18 -11.47 -14.87 -3.22
N TYR A 19 -10.45 -15.04 -2.37
CA TYR A 19 -9.27 -14.17 -2.40
C TYR A 19 -8.52 -14.30 -3.72
N LYS A 20 -8.29 -15.52 -4.21
CA LYS A 20 -7.62 -15.77 -5.49
C LYS A 20 -8.37 -15.13 -6.66
N LYS A 21 -9.71 -15.21 -6.64
CA LYS A 21 -10.57 -14.59 -7.66
C LYS A 21 -10.44 -13.07 -7.65
N GLN A 22 -10.44 -12.45 -6.46
CA GLN A 22 -10.31 -11.00 -6.36
C GLN A 22 -8.88 -10.53 -6.66
N LEU A 23 -7.87 -11.31 -6.27
CA LEU A 23 -6.48 -11.04 -6.59
C LEU A 23 -6.28 -11.00 -8.12
N ALA A 24 -6.87 -11.92 -8.87
CA ALA A 24 -6.79 -11.93 -10.34
C ALA A 24 -7.39 -10.66 -10.99
N VAL A 25 -8.29 -9.93 -10.30
CA VAL A 25 -8.83 -8.65 -10.76
C VAL A 25 -7.89 -7.49 -10.44
N VAL A 26 -7.22 -7.54 -9.29
CA VAL A 26 -6.34 -6.47 -8.78
C VAL A 26 -4.93 -6.57 -9.34
N ASP A 27 -4.42 -7.78 -9.56
CA ASP A 27 -3.05 -8.07 -9.98
C ASP A 27 -2.64 -7.32 -11.25
N PRO A 28 -3.46 -7.23 -12.32
CA PRO A 28 -3.10 -6.42 -13.49
C PRO A 28 -2.93 -4.92 -13.19
N SER A 29 -3.67 -4.39 -12.21
CA SER A 29 -3.52 -2.99 -11.78
C SER A 29 -2.29 -2.80 -10.89
N LEU A 30 -1.90 -3.82 -10.12
CA LEU A 30 -0.64 -3.80 -9.38
C LEU A 30 0.57 -3.81 -10.33
N GLN A 31 0.46 -4.48 -11.48
CA GLN A 31 1.49 -4.51 -12.52
C GLN A 31 1.64 -3.18 -13.28
N THR A 32 0.69 -2.24 -13.18
CA THR A 32 0.79 -0.90 -13.79
C THR A 32 1.30 0.18 -12.83
N ILE A 33 1.34 -0.09 -11.52
CA ILE A 33 1.98 0.79 -10.53
C ILE A 33 3.49 1.01 -10.81
N PRO A 34 4.25 -0.02 -11.22
CA PRO A 34 5.65 0.15 -11.64
C PRO A 34 5.85 1.15 -12.79
N ASP A 35 4.90 1.26 -13.72
CA ASP A 35 4.96 2.23 -14.82
C ASP A 35 4.71 3.68 -14.33
N LEU A 36 4.06 3.84 -13.18
CA LEU A 36 3.81 5.14 -12.54
C LEU A 36 4.90 5.52 -11.52
N THR A 37 5.65 4.55 -10.98
CA THR A 37 6.68 4.74 -9.94
C THR A 37 7.67 3.58 -9.95
N SER A 38 8.96 3.87 -10.21
CA SER A 38 10.00 2.82 -10.26
C SER A 38 10.38 2.29 -8.87
N ARG A 39 10.92 1.06 -8.79
CA ARG A 39 11.50 0.51 -7.54
C ARG A 39 12.48 1.48 -6.88
N ALA A 40 13.36 2.09 -7.68
CA ALA A 40 14.35 3.06 -7.23
C ALA A 40 13.72 4.33 -6.63
N PHE A 41 12.56 4.77 -7.15
CA PHE A 41 11.81 5.87 -6.55
C PHE A 41 11.33 5.51 -5.15
N PHE A 42 10.75 4.31 -4.96
CA PHE A 42 10.29 3.88 -3.64
C PHE A 42 11.44 3.74 -2.65
N ASP A 43 12.55 3.14 -3.05
CA ASP A 43 13.71 2.97 -2.18
C ASP A 43 14.25 4.34 -1.72
N GLY A 44 14.41 5.29 -2.65
CA GLY A 44 14.86 6.65 -2.32
C GLY A 44 13.84 7.45 -1.51
N PHE A 45 12.56 7.34 -1.83
CA PHE A 45 11.48 7.98 -1.06
C PHE A 45 11.45 7.47 0.39
N TRP A 46 11.55 6.16 0.59
CA TRP A 46 11.53 5.57 1.93
C TRP A 46 12.76 5.92 2.75
N GLU A 47 13.94 6.02 2.12
CA GLU A 47 15.17 6.46 2.80
C GLU A 47 15.03 7.90 3.32
N GLU A 48 14.57 8.83 2.48
CA GLU A 48 14.36 10.22 2.86
C GLU A 48 13.24 10.38 3.89
N ASN A 49 12.16 9.61 3.77
CA ASN A 49 11.07 9.63 4.73
C ASN A 49 11.49 9.07 6.10
N ALA A 50 12.40 8.09 6.13
CA ALA A 50 12.99 7.58 7.37
C ALA A 50 13.89 8.63 8.04
N LYS A 51 14.70 9.37 7.26
CA LYS A 51 15.50 10.50 7.75
C LYS A 51 14.59 11.58 8.34
N LEU A 52 13.55 12.01 7.61
CA LEU A 52 12.56 12.98 8.08
C LEU A 52 11.92 12.56 9.41
N SER A 53 11.52 11.29 9.50
CA SER A 53 10.90 10.73 10.71
C SER A 53 11.83 10.64 11.91
N SER A 54 13.14 10.68 11.69
CA SER A 54 14.13 10.70 12.78
C SER A 54 14.37 12.10 13.34
N ILE A 55 14.01 13.16 12.60
CA ILE A 55 14.19 14.56 13.02
C ILE A 55 13.06 14.96 13.97
N GLU A 56 11.80 14.76 13.56
CA GLU A 56 10.60 15.06 14.36
C GLU A 56 9.65 13.86 14.40
N PRO A 57 9.90 12.88 15.27
CA PRO A 57 9.17 11.62 15.28
C PRO A 57 7.69 11.78 15.64
N GLU A 58 7.34 12.77 16.47
CA GLU A 58 5.95 13.05 16.84
C GLU A 58 5.16 13.64 15.66
N GLU A 59 5.73 14.60 14.94
CA GLU A 59 5.11 15.14 13.73
C GLU A 59 4.99 14.08 12.63
N SER A 60 6.03 13.28 12.40
CA SER A 60 5.98 12.17 11.43
C SER A 60 4.93 11.12 11.79
N PHE A 61 4.75 10.82 13.08
CA PHE A 61 3.69 9.93 13.54
C PHE A 61 2.30 10.50 13.22
N LEU A 62 2.06 11.78 13.53
CA LEU A 62 0.79 12.46 13.24
C LEU A 62 0.53 12.55 11.72
N HIS A 63 1.57 12.79 10.93
CA HIS A 63 1.48 12.81 9.47
C HIS A 63 1.13 11.43 8.91
N GLY A 64 1.78 10.38 9.42
CA GLY A 64 1.46 8.99 9.09
C GLY A 64 0.01 8.63 9.45
N LEU A 65 -0.46 9.02 10.64
CA LEU A 65 -1.84 8.79 11.08
C LEU A 65 -2.84 9.49 10.15
N ARG A 66 -2.56 10.72 9.75
CA ARG A 66 -3.40 11.49 8.81
C ARG A 66 -3.45 10.82 7.44
N MET A 67 -2.32 10.39 6.89
CA MET A 67 -2.28 9.66 5.63
C MET A 67 -3.08 8.36 5.69
N GLY A 68 -2.92 7.58 6.77
CA GLY A 68 -3.70 6.36 7.00
C GLY A 68 -5.21 6.64 7.05
N ALA A 69 -5.63 7.69 7.74
CA ALA A 69 -7.04 8.09 7.79
C ALA A 69 -7.58 8.50 6.41
N GLN A 70 -6.79 9.22 5.61
CA GLN A 70 -7.17 9.60 4.25
C GLN A 70 -7.30 8.38 3.32
N LEU A 71 -6.40 7.40 3.43
CA LEU A 71 -6.48 6.16 2.69
C LEU A 71 -7.73 5.36 3.05
N ILE A 72 -8.02 5.21 4.34
CA ILE A 72 -9.24 4.55 4.81
C ILE A 72 -10.49 5.24 4.26
N LEU A 73 -10.54 6.57 4.31
CA LEU A 73 -11.66 7.36 3.77
C LEU A 73 -11.81 7.21 2.26
N ALA A 74 -10.69 7.18 1.52
CA ALA A 74 -10.70 6.96 0.07
C ALA A 74 -11.20 5.55 -0.29
N LEU A 75 -10.80 4.54 0.49
CA LEU A 75 -11.23 3.14 0.30
C LEU A 75 -12.67 2.88 0.78
N ALA A 76 -13.16 3.66 1.74
CA ALA A 76 -14.53 3.59 2.23
C ALA A 76 -15.54 4.29 1.30
N GLN A 77 -15.07 5.03 0.30
CA GLN A 77 -15.98 5.61 -0.69
C GLN A 77 -16.61 4.49 -1.53
N PRO A 78 -17.92 4.55 -1.81
CA PRO A 78 -18.54 3.59 -2.71
C PRO A 78 -17.85 3.66 -4.07
N LEU A 79 -17.43 2.50 -4.58
CA LEU A 79 -16.84 2.37 -5.91
C LEU A 79 -17.69 3.17 -6.92
N PRO A 80 -17.08 4.01 -7.78
CA PRO A 80 -17.83 4.71 -8.81
C PRO A 80 -18.68 3.70 -9.57
N LYS A 81 -20.01 3.89 -9.54
CA LYS A 81 -20.92 3.04 -10.32
C LYS A 81 -20.57 3.29 -11.78
N THR A 82 -19.80 2.39 -12.38
CA THR A 82 -19.64 2.37 -13.83
C THR A 82 -21.05 2.35 -14.44
N PRO A 83 -21.37 3.23 -15.39
CA PRO A 83 -22.61 3.11 -16.15
C PRO A 83 -22.57 1.73 -16.79
N ARG A 84 -23.52 0.85 -16.45
CA ARG A 84 -23.66 -0.40 -17.19
C ARG A 84 -24.06 -0.05 -18.63
N PRO A 85 -23.45 -0.66 -19.65
CA PRO A 85 -23.94 -0.56 -21.03
C PRO A 85 -25.36 -1.13 -21.16
#